data_AF-A0A162NBC2-F1
#
_entry.id   AF-A0A162NBC2-F1
#
_cell.length_a   1.000
_cell.length_b   1.000
_cell.length_c   1.000
_cell.angle_alpha   90.00
_cell.angle_beta   90.00
_cell.angle_gamma   90.00
#
_symmetry.space_group_name_H-M   'P 1'
#
loop_
_entity.id
_entity.type
_entity.pdbx_description
1 polymer ?
#
loop_
_entity_poly.entity_id
_entity_poly.type
_entity_poly.pdbx_seq_one_letter_code
_entity_poly.pdbx_strand_id
1 'polypeptide(L)'
;MASLKFQILKRIDSLKCFGQSRHKAKRKQKEADLFLGVKQNSIRAPGIYSKSTCDNYKKHALNFATWEREKHPEKEYKILDNIPRDHVGEWLKESIDKGESGYTTRLKAASLAKIFGCHTYSFEIKLPSKRGDRLRIKRSRHDVEYDKHFSEKNNKEVKEFCKATGLRRSEVAKIKPEQIIKDEEENVILDFKSKKEYRVMTKNGRGRFIHPLRGTYNIILKAKEKAEKLGQATVFEKIHHAMDVHSCRRYFAQHKYMEVLQGLKEKKLDYICRDGSGRRYNKKALRSTSENLGHSRLDVVVKNYL
;
A
#
# COMPACT_ATOMS: atom_id res chain seq x y z
N MET A 1 -9.77 4.62 37.66
CA MET A 1 -10.30 4.35 36.31
C MET A 1 -9.17 4.51 35.29
N ALA A 2 -8.93 3.52 34.43
CA ALA A 2 -7.82 3.61 33.47
C ALA A 2 -8.10 4.71 32.42
N SER A 3 -7.05 5.40 31.95
CA SER A 3 -7.22 6.47 30.96
C SER A 3 -7.85 5.94 29.66
N LEU A 4 -8.62 6.78 28.96
CA LEU A 4 -9.24 6.42 27.68
C LEU A 4 -8.20 5.92 26.66
N LYS A 5 -7.02 6.55 26.63
CA LYS A 5 -5.88 6.13 25.80
C LYS A 5 -5.43 4.71 26.14
N PHE A 6 -5.34 4.36 27.43
CA PHE A 6 -4.97 3.00 27.86
C PHE A 6 -6.03 1.98 27.44
N GLN A 7 -7.32 2.29 27.61
CA GLN A 7 -8.42 1.40 27.19
C GLN A 7 -8.38 1.12 25.69
N ILE A 8 -8.14 2.15 24.87
CA ILE A 8 -7.95 2.01 23.42
C ILE A 8 -6.76 1.13 23.08
N LEU A 9 -5.61 1.35 23.73
CA LEU A 9 -4.41 0.55 23.49
C LEU A 9 -4.64 -0.92 23.85
N LYS A 10 -5.30 -1.20 24.98
CA LYS A 10 -5.69 -2.56 25.40
C LYS A 10 -6.63 -3.21 24.38
N ARG A 11 -7.64 -2.48 23.90
CA ARG A 11 -8.58 -2.96 22.86
C ARG A 11 -7.84 -3.27 21.56
N ILE A 12 -6.98 -2.37 21.07
CA ILE A 12 -6.21 -2.61 19.84
C ILE A 12 -5.29 -3.82 20.00
N ASP A 13 -4.65 -3.96 21.16
CA ASP A 13 -3.74 -5.06 21.43
C ASP A 13 -4.47 -6.41 21.44
N SER A 14 -5.69 -6.47 21.99
CA SER A 14 -6.56 -7.66 21.91
C SER A 14 -6.96 -8.04 20.48
N LEU A 15 -6.92 -7.10 19.53
CA LEU A 15 -7.28 -7.32 18.13
C LEU A 15 -6.09 -7.72 17.25
N LYS A 16 -4.87 -7.76 17.77
CA LYS A 16 -3.68 -8.11 16.98
C LYS A 16 -3.70 -9.59 16.59
N CYS A 17 -3.49 -9.85 15.30
CA CYS A 17 -3.36 -11.20 14.74
C CYS A 17 -2.12 -11.27 13.84
N PHE A 18 -0.99 -10.73 14.31
CA PHE A 18 0.25 -10.72 13.54
C PHE A 18 0.74 -12.15 13.26
N GLY A 19 1.36 -12.36 12.10
CA GLY A 19 1.77 -13.69 11.64
C GLY A 19 0.62 -14.58 11.14
N GLN A 20 -0.64 -14.28 11.47
CA GLN A 20 -1.78 -15.06 11.02
C GLN A 20 -2.23 -14.68 9.60
N SER A 21 -2.81 -15.64 8.89
CA SER A 21 -3.32 -15.41 7.53
C SER A 21 -4.62 -14.60 7.55
N ARG A 22 -4.53 -13.32 7.17
CA ARG A 22 -5.71 -12.45 6.94
C ARG A 22 -6.69 -13.06 5.94
N HIS A 23 -6.19 -13.76 4.92
CA HIS A 23 -7.03 -14.40 3.92
C HIS A 23 -7.86 -15.53 4.53
N LYS A 24 -7.24 -16.40 5.34
CA LYS A 24 -7.93 -17.48 6.06
C LYS A 24 -8.97 -16.90 7.03
N ALA A 25 -8.63 -15.84 7.76
CA ALA A 25 -9.55 -15.19 8.67
C ALA A 25 -10.79 -14.59 7.98
N LYS A 26 -10.61 -13.98 6.80
CA LYS A 26 -11.72 -13.48 5.99
C LYS A 26 -12.65 -14.59 5.50
N ARG A 27 -12.10 -15.74 5.11
CA ARG A 27 -12.90 -16.91 4.71
C ARG A 27 -13.75 -17.43 5.86
N LYS A 28 -13.13 -17.63 7.03
CA LYS A 28 -13.85 -18.03 8.25
C LYS A 28 -14.95 -17.05 8.63
N GLN A 29 -14.68 -15.74 8.56
CA GLN A 29 -15.70 -14.72 8.82
C GLN A 29 -16.85 -14.81 7.83
N LYS A 30 -16.57 -15.04 6.54
CA LYS A 30 -17.61 -15.19 5.52
C LYS A 30 -18.49 -16.41 5.78
N GLU A 31 -17.88 -17.53 6.19
CA GLU A 31 -18.58 -18.75 6.57
C GLU A 31 -19.49 -18.52 7.80
N ALA A 32 -18.98 -17.81 8.81
CA ALA A 32 -19.77 -17.43 9.99
C ALA A 32 -20.91 -16.45 9.66
N ASP A 33 -20.65 -15.41 8.85
CA ASP A 33 -21.67 -14.45 8.41
C ASP A 33 -22.79 -15.17 7.63
N LEU A 34 -22.44 -16.16 6.79
CA LEU A 34 -23.40 -16.99 6.07
C LEU A 34 -24.27 -17.81 7.02
N PHE A 35 -23.65 -18.44 8.02
CA PHE A 35 -24.36 -19.23 9.02
C PHE A 35 -25.33 -18.39 9.85
N LEU A 36 -24.95 -17.16 10.19
CA LEU A 36 -25.77 -16.22 10.97
C LEU A 36 -26.81 -15.44 10.13
N GLY A 37 -26.90 -15.67 8.82
CA GLY A 37 -27.80 -14.92 7.94
C GLY A 37 -27.45 -13.42 7.82
N VAL A 38 -26.24 -13.03 8.21
CA VAL A 38 -25.79 -11.63 8.18
C VAL A 38 -25.25 -11.29 6.80
N LYS A 39 -25.53 -10.07 6.32
CA LYS A 39 -25.00 -9.57 5.05
C LYS A 39 -23.46 -9.65 5.03
N GLN A 40 -22.95 -10.50 4.17
CA GLN A 40 -21.51 -10.77 4.06
C GLN A 40 -20.73 -9.51 3.66
N ASN A 41 -19.60 -9.29 4.34
CA ASN A 41 -18.62 -8.28 3.94
C ASN A 41 -17.27 -8.93 3.64
N SER A 42 -16.98 -9.16 2.35
CA SER A 42 -15.73 -9.76 1.86
C SER A 42 -14.45 -8.97 2.25
N ILE A 43 -14.61 -7.72 2.68
CA ILE A 43 -13.52 -6.83 3.06
C ILE A 43 -13.22 -6.97 4.57
N ARG A 44 -14.20 -7.33 5.39
CA ARG A 44 -14.11 -7.43 6.85
C ARG A 44 -13.18 -8.58 7.24
N ALA A 45 -12.20 -8.26 8.08
CA ALA A 45 -11.44 -9.26 8.82
C ALA A 45 -11.64 -8.94 10.31
N PRO A 46 -11.76 -9.95 11.19
CA PRO A 46 -12.05 -9.72 12.60
C PRO A 46 -10.93 -8.93 13.29
N GLY A 47 -9.69 -9.38 13.19
CA GLY A 47 -8.52 -8.72 13.79
C GLY A 47 -7.71 -7.80 12.86
N ILE A 48 -6.54 -7.42 13.36
CA ILE A 48 -5.54 -6.57 12.71
C ILE A 48 -4.29 -7.41 12.42
N TYR A 49 -4.04 -7.65 11.13
CA TYR A 49 -3.03 -8.61 10.66
C TYR A 49 -1.71 -7.97 10.21
N SER A 50 -1.61 -6.65 10.27
CA SER A 50 -0.45 -5.90 9.79
C SER A 50 -0.04 -4.85 10.80
N LYS A 51 1.27 -4.80 11.08
CA LYS A 51 1.87 -3.82 11.98
C LYS A 51 1.56 -2.39 11.56
N SER A 52 1.73 -2.05 10.27
CA SER A 52 1.42 -0.70 9.77
C SER A 52 -0.07 -0.34 9.87
N THR A 53 -0.98 -1.31 9.72
CA THR A 53 -2.42 -1.07 9.96
C THR A 53 -2.67 -0.83 11.44
N CYS A 54 -2.06 -1.63 12.32
CA CYS A 54 -2.15 -1.45 13.76
C CYS A 54 -1.64 -0.07 14.19
N ASP A 55 -0.48 0.36 13.71
CA ASP A 55 0.13 1.63 14.10
C ASP A 55 -0.71 2.82 13.60
N ASN A 56 -1.23 2.76 12.38
CA ASN A 56 -2.18 3.77 11.87
C ASN A 56 -3.46 3.82 12.71
N TYR A 57 -4.00 2.66 13.09
CA TYR A 57 -5.23 2.61 13.89
C TYR A 57 -4.97 3.18 15.29
N LYS A 58 -3.84 2.82 15.91
CA LYS A 58 -3.39 3.42 17.18
C LYS A 58 -3.31 4.93 17.07
N LYS A 59 -2.62 5.46 16.06
CA LYS A 59 -2.49 6.91 15.84
C LYS A 59 -3.85 7.60 15.80
N HIS A 60 -4.75 7.14 14.92
CA HIS A 60 -6.04 7.82 14.76
C HIS A 60 -6.95 7.68 15.97
N ALA A 61 -6.94 6.53 16.63
CA ALA A 61 -7.74 6.32 17.83
C ALA A 61 -7.25 7.13 19.03
N LEU A 62 -5.93 7.28 19.19
CA LEU A 62 -5.37 8.14 20.23
C LEU A 62 -5.65 9.62 19.95
N ASN A 63 -5.62 10.04 18.68
CA ASN A 63 -6.03 11.39 18.30
C ASN A 63 -7.51 11.65 18.61
N PHE A 64 -8.38 10.68 18.31
CA PHE A 64 -9.78 10.74 18.71
C PHE A 64 -9.93 10.84 20.23
N ALA A 65 -9.22 10.02 21.00
CA ALA A 65 -9.30 10.10 22.46
C ALA A 65 -8.81 11.43 23.03
N THR A 66 -7.86 12.11 22.39
CA THR A 66 -7.49 13.48 22.79
C THR A 66 -8.65 14.43 22.52
N TRP A 67 -9.19 14.42 21.29
CA TRP A 67 -10.32 15.26 20.89
C TRP A 67 -11.56 15.02 21.76
N GLU A 68 -11.90 13.77 22.04
CA GLU A 68 -13.03 13.37 22.87
C GLU A 68 -12.91 13.98 24.27
N ARG A 69 -11.71 13.96 24.85
CA ARG A 69 -11.47 14.52 26.19
C ARG A 69 -11.55 16.04 26.24
N GLU A 70 -11.32 16.71 25.10
CA GLU A 70 -11.41 18.17 24.96
C GLU A 70 -12.85 18.63 24.70
N LYS A 71 -13.60 17.90 23.86
CA LYS A 71 -14.97 18.26 23.46
C LYS A 71 -16.04 17.75 24.41
N HIS A 72 -15.86 16.53 24.92
CA HIS A 72 -16.80 15.79 25.76
C HIS A 72 -16.09 15.39 27.08
N PRO A 73 -15.87 16.36 27.99
CA PRO A 73 -15.04 16.14 29.20
C PRO A 73 -15.71 15.26 30.26
N GLU A 74 -17.00 14.97 30.12
CA GLU A 74 -17.87 14.25 31.05
C GLU A 74 -17.24 12.95 31.53
N LYS A 75 -17.54 12.57 32.78
CA LYS A 75 -16.94 11.39 33.43
C LYS A 75 -17.34 10.09 32.74
N GLU A 76 -18.56 10.02 32.20
CA GLU A 76 -19.08 8.84 31.52
C GLU A 76 -18.26 8.50 30.26
N TYR A 77 -17.90 9.51 29.45
CA TYR A 77 -17.14 9.34 28.21
C TYR A 77 -15.63 9.09 28.44
N LYS A 78 -15.20 8.97 29.71
CA LYS A 78 -13.87 8.40 30.03
C LYS A 78 -13.83 6.88 29.81
N ILE A 79 -14.98 6.22 29.72
CA ILE A 79 -15.10 4.79 29.47
C ILE A 79 -15.32 4.60 27.96
N LEU A 80 -14.43 3.86 27.31
CA LEU A 80 -14.46 3.69 25.85
C LEU A 80 -15.80 3.16 25.36
N ASP A 81 -16.39 2.19 26.06
CA ASP A 81 -17.64 1.56 25.62
C ASP A 81 -18.87 2.47 25.83
N ASN A 82 -18.77 3.52 26.63
CA ASN A 82 -19.85 4.49 26.86
C ASN A 82 -19.85 5.64 25.83
N ILE A 83 -18.81 5.77 25.00
CA ILE A 83 -18.73 6.86 24.02
C ILE A 83 -19.80 6.65 22.93
N PRO A 84 -20.74 7.61 22.75
CA PRO A 84 -21.73 7.57 21.70
C PRO A 84 -21.09 7.51 20.31
N ARG A 85 -21.76 6.84 19.37
CA ARG A 85 -21.25 6.76 17.99
C ARG A 85 -21.31 8.11 17.27
N ASP A 86 -22.18 9.00 17.72
CA ASP A 86 -22.33 10.34 17.18
C ASP A 86 -21.13 11.24 17.46
N HIS A 87 -20.43 11.05 18.59
CA HIS A 87 -19.18 11.76 18.89
C HIS A 87 -18.10 11.44 17.85
N VAL A 88 -18.07 10.17 17.39
CA VAL A 88 -17.20 9.77 16.28
C VAL A 88 -17.62 10.45 14.97
N GLY A 89 -18.93 10.54 14.72
CA GLY A 89 -19.49 11.26 13.59
C GLY A 89 -19.07 12.73 13.57
N GLU A 90 -19.19 13.42 14.71
CA GLU A 90 -18.79 14.81 14.91
C GLU A 90 -17.30 15.02 14.61
N TRP A 91 -16.42 14.20 15.20
CA TRP A 91 -14.98 14.29 14.95
C TRP A 91 -14.60 14.11 13.47
N LEU A 92 -15.28 13.18 12.80
CA LEU A 92 -15.08 12.93 11.39
C LEU A 92 -15.64 14.07 10.53
N LYS A 93 -16.77 14.67 10.91
CA LYS A 93 -17.35 15.84 10.25
C LYS A 93 -16.42 17.04 10.34
N GLU A 94 -15.90 17.36 11.53
CA GLU A 94 -14.88 18.41 11.68
C GLU A 94 -13.66 18.17 10.78
N SER A 95 -13.22 16.92 10.66
CA SER A 95 -12.09 16.57 9.79
C SER A 95 -12.40 16.82 8.30
N ILE A 96 -13.63 16.53 7.87
CA ILE A 96 -14.11 16.78 6.50
C ILE A 96 -14.18 18.29 6.25
N ASP A 97 -14.76 19.05 7.18
CA ASP A 97 -14.95 20.50 7.06
C ASP A 97 -13.60 21.24 7.02
N LYS A 98 -12.58 20.73 7.73
CA LYS A 98 -11.18 21.18 7.66
C LYS A 98 -10.47 20.80 6.35
N GLY A 99 -11.17 20.17 5.40
CA GLY A 99 -10.63 19.83 4.08
C GLY A 99 -9.73 18.59 4.07
N GLU A 100 -9.81 17.72 5.07
CA GLU A 100 -9.01 16.49 5.10
C GLU A 100 -9.39 15.54 3.95
N SER A 101 -8.40 14.88 3.35
CA SER A 101 -8.64 14.00 2.19
C SER A 101 -9.57 12.83 2.53
N GLY A 102 -10.36 12.40 1.54
CA GLY A 102 -11.27 11.27 1.73
C GLY A 102 -10.55 9.94 2.03
N TYR A 103 -9.28 9.80 1.69
CA TYR A 103 -8.46 8.67 2.14
C TYR A 103 -8.22 8.68 3.65
N THR A 104 -7.85 9.83 4.21
CA THR A 104 -7.53 9.95 5.64
C THR A 104 -8.79 9.85 6.50
N THR A 105 -9.87 10.56 6.15
CA THR A 105 -11.14 10.52 6.90
C THR A 105 -11.70 9.10 6.96
N ARG A 106 -11.63 8.35 5.85
CA ARG A 106 -12.09 6.95 5.81
C ARG A 106 -11.19 6.02 6.61
N LEU A 107 -9.89 6.31 6.70
CA LEU A 107 -8.96 5.56 7.55
C LEU A 107 -9.25 5.81 9.03
N LYS A 108 -9.52 7.06 9.43
CA LYS A 108 -10.00 7.42 10.79
C LYS A 108 -11.28 6.65 11.13
N ALA A 109 -12.28 6.70 10.26
CA ALA A 109 -13.53 5.98 10.44
C ALA A 109 -13.32 4.46 10.56
N ALA A 110 -12.51 3.86 9.67
CA ALA A 110 -12.23 2.42 9.73
C ALA A 110 -11.45 2.01 10.99
N SER A 111 -10.60 2.89 11.52
CA SER A 111 -9.89 2.70 12.77
C SER A 111 -10.85 2.64 13.96
N LEU A 112 -11.71 3.65 14.08
CA LEU A 112 -12.67 3.71 15.19
C LEU A 112 -13.72 2.60 15.08
N ALA A 113 -14.24 2.31 13.88
CA ALA A 113 -15.16 1.19 13.68
C ALA A 113 -14.55 -0.14 14.13
N LYS A 114 -13.23 -0.32 13.92
CA LYS A 114 -12.52 -1.51 14.39
C LYS A 114 -12.45 -1.58 15.92
N ILE A 115 -12.21 -0.47 16.59
CA ILE A 115 -12.04 -0.40 18.06
C ILE A 115 -13.38 -0.58 18.77
N PHE A 116 -14.41 0.08 18.25
CA PHE A 116 -15.78 0.03 18.74
C PHE A 116 -16.55 -1.23 18.31
N GLY A 117 -15.95 -2.09 17.47
CA GLY A 117 -16.59 -3.32 17.01
C GLY A 117 -17.80 -3.10 16.07
N CYS A 118 -18.01 -1.89 15.57
CA CYS A 118 -19.17 -1.50 14.76
C CYS A 118 -18.83 -1.34 13.26
N HIS A 119 -19.81 -0.89 12.47
CA HIS A 119 -19.59 -0.50 11.08
C HIS A 119 -19.37 1.01 10.99
N THR A 120 -18.69 1.50 9.94
CA THR A 120 -18.54 2.94 9.68
C THR A 120 -19.87 3.66 9.40
N TYR A 121 -20.95 2.92 9.12
CA TYR A 121 -22.28 3.49 8.92
C TYR A 121 -22.95 3.84 10.26
N SER A 122 -22.51 3.22 11.35
CA SER A 122 -22.99 3.49 12.71
C SER A 122 -22.59 4.88 13.21
N PHE A 123 -21.75 5.62 12.48
CA PHE A 123 -21.36 6.99 12.83
C PHE A 123 -22.24 8.06 12.19
N GLU A 124 -23.29 7.65 11.48
CA GLU A 124 -24.34 8.53 10.92
C GLU A 124 -23.85 9.68 10.04
N ILE A 125 -22.63 9.57 9.49
CA ILE A 125 -22.06 10.56 8.58
C ILE A 125 -21.78 10.01 7.19
N LYS A 126 -22.00 10.86 6.19
CA LYS A 126 -21.64 10.57 4.80
C LYS A 126 -20.14 10.77 4.60
N LEU A 127 -19.38 9.67 4.65
CA LEU A 127 -17.95 9.72 4.36
C LEU A 127 -17.66 10.17 2.92
N PRO A 128 -16.66 11.01 2.69
CA PRO A 128 -16.31 11.52 1.37
C PRO A 128 -15.99 10.39 0.37
N SER A 129 -16.32 10.66 -0.89
CA SER A 129 -16.00 9.77 -2.02
C SER A 129 -14.54 9.91 -2.42
N LYS A 130 -13.93 8.81 -2.85
CA LYS A 130 -12.56 8.80 -3.39
C LYS A 130 -12.50 9.24 -4.86
N ARG A 131 -13.65 9.44 -5.53
CA ARG A 131 -13.72 9.68 -6.99
C ARG A 131 -13.02 10.97 -7.44
N GLY A 132 -12.85 11.98 -6.57
CA GLY A 132 -12.13 13.22 -6.87
C GLY A 132 -10.71 13.33 -6.31
N ASP A 133 -10.36 12.49 -5.33
CA ASP A 133 -9.08 12.61 -4.62
C ASP A 133 -7.87 12.38 -5.53
N ARG A 134 -8.02 11.61 -6.63
CA ARG A 134 -6.92 11.38 -7.61
C ARG A 134 -6.42 12.70 -8.21
N LEU A 135 -7.32 13.63 -8.52
CA LEU A 135 -6.98 14.94 -9.08
C LEU A 135 -6.23 15.81 -8.07
N ARG A 136 -6.38 15.52 -6.78
CA ARG A 136 -5.74 16.24 -5.67
C ARG A 136 -4.43 15.59 -5.21
N ILE A 137 -3.99 14.49 -5.82
CA ILE A 137 -2.71 13.85 -5.49
C ILE A 137 -1.56 14.74 -5.96
N LYS A 138 -0.94 15.46 -5.02
CA LYS A 138 0.21 16.33 -5.29
C LYS A 138 1.54 15.53 -5.38
N ARG A 139 1.74 14.60 -4.45
CA ARG A 139 2.99 13.83 -4.33
C ARG A 139 3.17 12.86 -5.49
N SER A 140 4.40 12.70 -5.97
CA SER A 140 4.77 11.78 -7.07
C SER A 140 4.19 12.13 -8.44
N ARG A 141 3.70 13.36 -8.58
CA ARG A 141 3.24 13.96 -9.85
C ARG A 141 4.02 15.21 -10.21
N HIS A 142 4.39 15.98 -9.19
CA HIS A 142 5.21 17.18 -9.25
C HIS A 142 6.16 17.21 -8.05
N ASP A 143 7.17 18.06 -8.11
CA ASP A 143 8.08 18.30 -6.98
C ASP A 143 7.27 18.85 -5.80
N VAL A 144 7.52 18.29 -4.61
CA VAL A 144 6.91 18.73 -3.36
C VAL A 144 7.99 19.17 -2.37
N GLU A 145 7.62 20.00 -1.40
CA GLU A 145 8.55 20.49 -0.37
C GLU A 145 9.34 19.38 0.32
N TYR A 146 8.70 18.22 0.52
CA TYR A 146 9.33 17.06 1.15
C TYR A 146 10.50 16.47 0.34
N ASP A 147 10.55 16.71 -0.96
CA ASP A 147 11.64 16.23 -1.84
C ASP A 147 12.96 16.96 -1.54
N LYS A 148 12.91 18.15 -0.92
CA LYS A 148 14.10 18.89 -0.43
C LYS A 148 14.91 18.10 0.60
N HIS A 149 14.28 17.14 1.30
CA HIS A 149 14.97 16.26 2.24
C HIS A 149 15.68 15.08 1.57
N PHE A 150 15.70 14.99 0.23
CA PHE A 150 16.30 13.90 -0.51
C PHE A 150 17.47 14.37 -1.37
N SER A 151 18.68 13.90 -1.08
CA SER A 151 19.85 14.11 -1.94
C SER A 151 19.83 13.14 -3.12
N GLU A 152 19.54 13.65 -4.32
CA GLU A 152 19.58 12.86 -5.56
C GLU A 152 20.96 12.27 -5.83
N LYS A 153 22.03 13.05 -5.58
CA LYS A 153 23.42 12.64 -5.82
C LYS A 153 23.78 11.43 -4.97
N ASN A 154 23.50 11.47 -3.66
CA ASN A 154 23.89 10.42 -2.73
C ASN A 154 23.04 9.15 -2.86
N ASN A 155 21.84 9.28 -3.42
CA ASN A 155 20.88 8.17 -3.58
C ASN A 155 20.67 7.79 -5.05
N LYS A 156 21.58 8.23 -5.95
CA LYS A 156 21.45 8.02 -7.40
C LYS A 156 21.33 6.54 -7.75
N GLU A 157 22.21 5.72 -7.17
CA GLU A 157 22.27 4.28 -7.43
C GLU A 157 20.95 3.57 -7.11
N VAL A 158 20.42 3.77 -5.89
CA VAL A 158 19.14 3.18 -5.48
C VAL A 158 17.95 3.74 -6.29
N LYS A 159 17.99 5.03 -6.66
CA LYS A 159 16.95 5.65 -7.48
C LYS A 159 16.92 5.03 -8.89
N GLU A 160 18.07 4.90 -9.54
CA GLU A 160 18.18 4.30 -10.87
C GLU A 160 17.83 2.81 -10.84
N PHE A 161 18.25 2.07 -9.82
CA PHE A 161 17.81 0.69 -9.59
C PHE A 161 16.28 0.59 -9.47
N CYS A 162 15.64 1.50 -8.73
CA CYS A 162 14.19 1.54 -8.58
C CYS A 162 13.47 1.89 -9.89
N LYS A 163 14.02 2.80 -10.71
CA LYS A 163 13.48 3.14 -12.04
C LYS A 163 13.59 1.97 -13.01
N ALA A 164 14.70 1.24 -12.95
CA ALA A 164 14.97 0.08 -13.79
C ALA A 164 14.07 -1.12 -13.46
N THR A 165 13.64 -1.29 -12.21
CA THR A 165 12.95 -2.50 -11.74
C THR A 165 11.48 -2.30 -11.35
N GLY A 166 11.07 -1.07 -11.03
CA GLY A 166 9.71 -0.79 -10.56
C GLY A 166 9.33 -1.52 -9.27
N LEU A 167 10.29 -1.83 -8.40
CA LEU A 167 10.06 -2.49 -7.11
C LEU A 167 9.30 -1.61 -6.11
N ARG A 168 8.66 -2.23 -5.11
CA ARG A 168 8.08 -1.51 -3.97
C ARG A 168 9.19 -1.16 -2.99
N ARG A 169 9.04 -0.10 -2.21
CA ARG A 169 10.00 0.27 -1.15
C ARG A 169 10.36 -0.92 -0.25
N SER A 170 9.36 -1.70 0.16
CA SER A 170 9.54 -2.89 0.98
C SER A 170 10.24 -4.06 0.27
N GLU A 171 10.18 -4.12 -1.06
CA GLU A 171 10.86 -5.12 -1.87
C GLU A 171 12.33 -4.70 -2.09
N VAL A 172 12.59 -3.43 -2.42
CA VAL A 172 13.95 -2.86 -2.54
C VAL A 172 14.70 -2.99 -1.21
N ALA A 173 14.04 -2.77 -0.07
CA ALA A 173 14.68 -2.82 1.25
C ALA A 173 15.07 -4.24 1.69
N LYS A 174 14.66 -5.27 0.94
CA LYS A 174 14.84 -6.67 1.33
C LYS A 174 15.50 -7.50 0.26
N ILE A 175 15.52 -7.05 -1.01
CA ILE A 175 16.10 -7.82 -2.11
C ILE A 175 17.54 -8.17 -1.80
N LYS A 176 17.88 -9.44 -1.98
CA LYS A 176 19.21 -9.97 -1.74
C LYS A 176 19.99 -10.13 -3.05
N PRO A 177 21.34 -10.07 -3.04
CA PRO A 177 22.16 -10.22 -4.24
C PRO A 177 21.88 -11.51 -5.03
N GLU A 178 21.65 -12.63 -4.34
CA GLU A 178 21.39 -13.93 -4.97
C GLU A 178 20.02 -14.00 -5.70
N GLN A 179 19.12 -13.05 -5.46
CA GLN A 179 17.85 -12.96 -6.18
C GLN A 179 18.00 -12.29 -7.55
N ILE A 180 19.14 -11.67 -7.84
CA ILE A 180 19.47 -11.10 -9.14
C ILE A 180 20.21 -12.18 -9.92
N ILE A 181 19.51 -12.79 -10.87
CA ILE A 181 20.04 -13.89 -11.68
C ILE A 181 19.98 -13.53 -13.17
N LYS A 182 20.67 -14.30 -14.00
CA LYS A 182 20.49 -14.27 -15.45
C LYS A 182 19.63 -15.46 -15.85
N ASP A 183 18.75 -15.27 -16.82
CA ASP A 183 18.05 -16.37 -17.47
C ASP A 183 18.91 -17.02 -18.57
N GLU A 184 18.36 -18.02 -19.25
CA GLU A 184 19.03 -18.77 -20.32
C GLU A 184 19.44 -17.89 -21.51
N GLU A 185 18.80 -16.73 -21.69
CA GLU A 185 19.10 -15.75 -22.74
C GLU A 185 20.03 -14.63 -22.23
N GLU A 186 20.71 -14.83 -21.10
CA GLU A 186 21.57 -13.85 -20.43
C GLU A 186 20.85 -12.55 -19.98
N ASN A 187 19.51 -12.55 -19.95
CA ASN A 187 18.76 -11.41 -19.44
C ASN A 187 18.78 -11.38 -17.92
N VAL A 188 19.00 -10.19 -17.34
CA VAL A 188 18.91 -10.03 -15.89
C VAL A 188 17.46 -10.10 -15.44
N ILE A 189 17.18 -10.94 -14.45
CA ILE A 189 15.87 -11.07 -13.81
C ILE A 189 16.01 -10.99 -12.28
N LEU A 190 14.97 -10.45 -11.63
CA LEU A 190 14.88 -10.43 -10.18
C LEU A 190 13.84 -11.48 -9.74
N ASP A 191 14.30 -12.46 -8.97
CA ASP A 191 13.50 -13.58 -8.54
C ASP A 191 12.80 -13.31 -7.20
N PHE A 192 11.49 -13.08 -7.27
CA PHE A 192 10.60 -13.06 -6.12
C PHE A 192 9.67 -14.27 -6.07
N LYS A 193 9.90 -15.31 -6.88
CA LYS A 193 8.95 -16.40 -7.13
C LYS A 193 9.44 -17.77 -6.68
N SER A 194 10.68 -18.15 -6.97
CA SER A 194 11.15 -19.54 -6.83
C SER A 194 11.05 -20.06 -5.39
N LYS A 195 11.58 -19.31 -4.42
CA LYS A 195 11.61 -19.70 -3.01
C LYS A 195 10.48 -19.07 -2.20
N LYS A 196 9.97 -19.82 -1.21
CA LYS A 196 8.92 -19.33 -0.29
C LYS A 196 9.36 -18.05 0.43
N GLU A 197 10.62 -17.98 0.84
CA GLU A 197 11.22 -16.80 1.47
C GLU A 197 11.21 -15.56 0.56
N TYR A 198 11.37 -15.73 -0.76
CA TYR A 198 11.30 -14.63 -1.72
C TYR A 198 9.86 -14.17 -1.94
N ARG A 199 8.93 -15.13 -2.01
CA ARG A 199 7.50 -14.83 -2.19
C ARG A 199 6.95 -13.97 -1.06
N VAL A 200 7.28 -14.27 0.21
CA VAL A 200 6.76 -13.53 1.38
C VAL A 200 7.22 -12.07 1.46
N MET A 201 8.26 -11.69 0.70
CA MET A 201 8.71 -10.30 0.58
C MET A 201 7.75 -9.45 -0.26
N THR A 202 7.00 -10.10 -1.16
CA THR A 202 6.01 -9.44 -2.01
C THR A 202 4.68 -9.25 -1.29
N LYS A 203 3.88 -8.31 -1.80
CA LYS A 203 2.56 -8.03 -1.22
C LYS A 203 1.66 -9.28 -1.28
N ASN A 204 1.20 -9.74 -0.12
CA ASN A 204 0.39 -10.95 0.07
C ASN A 204 1.06 -12.26 -0.36
N GLY A 205 2.40 -12.32 -0.43
CA GLY A 205 3.09 -13.56 -0.81
C GLY A 205 2.99 -13.92 -2.30
N ARG A 206 2.60 -12.97 -3.16
CA ARG A 206 2.42 -13.17 -4.59
C ARG A 206 3.74 -12.98 -5.33
N GLY A 207 4.52 -14.06 -5.35
CA GLY A 207 5.80 -14.11 -6.05
C GLY A 207 5.69 -13.88 -7.54
N ARG A 208 6.74 -13.31 -8.12
CA ARG A 208 6.86 -12.99 -9.54
C ARG A 208 8.34 -12.93 -9.94
N PHE A 209 8.62 -13.12 -11.22
CA PHE A 209 9.87 -12.63 -11.79
C PHE A 209 9.67 -11.18 -12.21
N ILE A 210 10.73 -10.39 -12.12
CA ILE A 210 10.72 -9.00 -12.57
C ILE A 210 11.84 -8.86 -13.57
N HIS A 211 11.48 -8.37 -14.75
CA HIS A 211 12.38 -8.09 -15.85
C HIS A 211 12.67 -6.58 -15.81
N PRO A 212 13.90 -6.16 -15.48
CA PRO A 212 14.32 -4.77 -15.55
C PRO A 212 14.11 -4.19 -16.95
N LEU A 213 14.13 -2.86 -17.07
CA LEU A 213 14.09 -2.18 -18.37
C LEU A 213 15.30 -2.61 -19.22
N ARG A 214 15.08 -2.84 -20.52
CA ARG A 214 16.20 -3.12 -21.44
C ARG A 214 17.25 -2.01 -21.39
N GLY A 215 18.52 -2.37 -21.49
CA GLY A 215 19.65 -1.44 -21.39
C GLY A 215 20.01 -1.01 -19.96
N THR A 216 19.28 -1.46 -18.93
CA THR A 216 19.57 -1.11 -17.53
C THR A 216 20.25 -2.21 -16.73
N TYR A 217 20.57 -3.36 -17.35
CA TYR A 217 21.15 -4.52 -16.68
C TYR A 217 22.45 -4.20 -15.93
N ASN A 218 23.31 -3.37 -16.51
CA ASN A 218 24.55 -2.91 -15.87
C ASN A 218 24.30 -2.18 -14.54
N ILE A 219 23.19 -1.46 -14.40
CA ILE A 219 22.82 -0.79 -13.13
C ILE A 219 22.49 -1.84 -12.07
N ILE A 220 21.76 -2.89 -12.46
CA ILE A 220 21.33 -3.96 -11.56
C ILE A 220 22.52 -4.81 -11.12
N LEU A 221 23.37 -5.20 -12.07
CA LEU A 221 24.56 -6.02 -11.82
C LEU A 221 25.59 -5.27 -10.98
N LYS A 222 25.85 -3.98 -11.24
CA LYS A 222 26.74 -3.17 -10.39
C LYS A 222 26.26 -3.09 -8.94
N ALA A 223 24.95 -2.92 -8.73
CA ALA A 223 24.38 -2.91 -7.38
C ALA A 223 24.54 -4.28 -6.69
N LYS A 224 24.34 -5.37 -7.44
CA LYS A 224 24.58 -6.75 -6.97
C LYS A 224 26.04 -6.94 -6.55
N GLU A 225 26.98 -6.70 -7.46
CA GLU A 225 28.42 -6.89 -7.24
C GLU A 225 28.94 -6.08 -6.06
N LYS A 226 28.46 -4.83 -5.90
CA LYS A 226 28.82 -3.98 -4.78
C LYS A 226 28.37 -4.58 -3.45
N ALA A 227 27.13 -5.07 -3.38
CA ALA A 227 26.61 -5.71 -2.18
C ALA A 227 27.38 -7.00 -1.84
N GLU A 228 27.73 -7.80 -2.86
CA GLU A 228 28.55 -9.01 -2.68
C GLU A 228 29.95 -8.68 -2.17
N LYS A 229 30.63 -7.69 -2.77
CA LYS A 229 31.96 -7.23 -2.32
C LYS A 229 31.97 -6.72 -0.88
N LEU A 230 30.87 -6.12 -0.44
CA LEU A 230 30.70 -5.62 0.92
C LEU A 230 30.15 -6.67 1.89
N GLY A 231 29.87 -7.90 1.43
CA GLY A 231 29.28 -8.95 2.27
C GLY A 231 27.88 -8.62 2.80
N GLN A 232 27.12 -7.80 2.07
CA GLN A 232 25.80 -7.32 2.51
C GLN A 232 24.71 -8.37 2.29
N ALA A 233 23.84 -8.54 3.30
CA ALA A 233 22.69 -9.44 3.20
C ALA A 233 21.62 -8.97 2.20
N THR A 234 21.59 -7.67 1.89
CA THR A 234 20.64 -7.05 0.95
C THR A 234 21.38 -6.13 0.00
N VAL A 235 20.85 -5.93 -1.21
CA VAL A 235 21.45 -5.06 -2.25
C VAL A 235 21.64 -3.62 -1.75
N PHE A 236 20.76 -3.14 -0.88
CA PHE A 236 20.87 -1.82 -0.25
C PHE A 236 20.61 -1.92 1.24
N GLU A 237 21.56 -1.49 2.08
CA GLU A 237 21.39 -1.44 3.54
C GLU A 237 20.28 -0.48 3.98
N LYS A 238 20.21 0.69 3.32
CA LYS A 238 19.29 1.76 3.69
C LYS A 238 18.69 2.39 2.46
N ILE A 239 17.38 2.58 2.53
CA ILE A 239 16.64 3.41 1.57
C ILE A 239 16.20 4.68 2.27
N HIS A 240 16.63 5.83 1.76
CA HIS A 240 16.24 7.11 2.33
C HIS A 240 14.71 7.23 2.43
N HIS A 241 14.20 7.62 3.59
CA HIS A 241 12.77 7.66 3.89
C HIS A 241 12.01 8.65 2.98
N ALA A 242 12.68 9.73 2.56
CA ALA A 242 12.13 10.72 1.63
C ALA A 242 12.10 10.27 0.16
N MET A 243 12.82 9.20 -0.24
CA MET A 243 12.89 8.77 -1.63
C MET A 243 11.51 8.50 -2.25
N ASP A 244 11.22 9.11 -3.39
CA ASP A 244 9.97 8.85 -4.10
C ASP A 244 10.04 7.58 -4.98
N VAL A 245 9.90 6.44 -4.29
CA VAL A 245 9.80 5.13 -4.94
C VAL A 245 8.56 5.04 -5.84
N HIS A 246 7.48 5.78 -5.55
CA HIS A 246 6.27 5.71 -6.37
C HIS A 246 6.48 6.33 -7.75
N SER A 247 7.20 7.46 -7.81
CA SER A 247 7.64 8.05 -9.08
C SER A 247 8.56 7.12 -9.86
N CYS A 248 9.49 6.42 -9.20
CA CYS A 248 10.34 5.42 -9.87
C CYS A 248 9.51 4.26 -10.44
N ARG A 249 8.49 3.79 -9.70
CA ARG A 249 7.56 2.76 -10.18
C ARG A 249 6.70 3.26 -11.36
N ARG A 250 6.33 4.53 -11.37
CA ARG A 250 5.62 5.17 -12.49
C ARG A 250 6.51 5.18 -13.72
N TYR A 251 7.74 5.66 -13.58
CA TYR A 251 8.75 5.65 -14.65
C TYR A 251 8.90 4.25 -15.25
N PHE A 252 9.12 3.23 -14.40
CA PHE A 252 9.21 1.85 -14.84
C PHE A 252 7.97 1.40 -15.61
N ALA A 253 6.77 1.69 -15.10
CA ALA A 253 5.52 1.25 -15.73
C ALA A 253 5.37 1.82 -17.14
N GLN A 254 5.66 3.11 -17.32
CA GLN A 254 5.56 3.80 -18.61
C GLN A 254 6.55 3.19 -19.61
N HIS A 255 7.81 3.04 -19.23
CA HIS A 255 8.85 2.52 -20.12
C HIS A 255 8.67 1.03 -20.41
N LYS A 256 8.32 0.22 -19.40
CA LYS A 256 8.09 -1.22 -19.60
C LYS A 256 6.86 -1.48 -20.47
N TYR A 257 5.80 -0.67 -20.33
CA TYR A 257 4.64 -0.76 -21.23
C TYR A 257 5.05 -0.50 -22.69
N MET A 258 5.82 0.57 -22.93
CA MET A 258 6.30 0.92 -24.28
C MET A 258 7.24 -0.14 -24.85
N GLU A 259 8.20 -0.63 -24.05
CA GLU A 259 9.14 -1.69 -24.43
C GLU A 259 8.39 -2.95 -24.88
N VAL A 260 7.42 -3.41 -24.08
CA VAL A 260 6.63 -4.60 -24.43
C VAL A 260 5.77 -4.33 -25.66
N LEU A 261 5.12 -3.16 -25.73
CA LEU A 261 4.29 -2.79 -26.89
C LEU A 261 5.08 -2.76 -28.20
N GLN A 262 6.33 -2.28 -28.18
CA GLN A 262 7.21 -2.25 -29.34
C GLN A 262 7.58 -3.65 -29.81
N GLY A 263 7.74 -4.61 -28.89
CA GLY A 263 8.02 -6.01 -29.21
C GLY A 263 6.81 -6.83 -29.70
N LEU A 264 5.59 -6.29 -29.64
CA LEU A 264 4.40 -6.99 -30.14
C LEU A 264 4.22 -6.78 -31.64
N LYS A 265 3.91 -7.88 -32.35
CA LYS A 265 3.50 -7.84 -33.77
C LYS A 265 2.20 -7.03 -33.95
N GLU A 266 1.20 -7.27 -33.10
CA GLU A 266 -0.09 -6.57 -33.13
C GLU A 266 -0.22 -5.59 -31.95
N LYS A 267 -0.44 -4.32 -32.26
CA LYS A 267 -0.48 -3.21 -31.29
C LYS A 267 -1.90 -2.72 -30.99
N LYS A 268 -2.91 -3.58 -31.18
CA LYS A 268 -4.32 -3.27 -30.94
C LYS A 268 -4.56 -2.74 -29.51
N LEU A 269 -5.35 -1.68 -29.38
CA LEU A 269 -5.73 -1.10 -28.08
C LEU A 269 -7.06 -1.70 -27.60
N ASP A 270 -6.99 -2.92 -27.08
CA ASP A 270 -8.11 -3.79 -26.70
C ASP A 270 -8.50 -3.71 -25.20
N TYR A 271 -7.87 -2.82 -24.43
CA TYR A 271 -8.27 -2.51 -23.05
C TYR A 271 -8.84 -1.09 -22.96
N ILE A 272 -10.09 -0.96 -22.51
CA ILE A 272 -10.76 0.31 -22.23
C ILE A 272 -10.74 0.57 -20.71
N CYS A 273 -10.32 1.77 -20.32
CA CYS A 273 -10.25 2.14 -18.90
C CYS A 273 -11.62 2.20 -18.24
N ARG A 274 -11.69 1.70 -17.00
CA ARG A 274 -12.93 1.68 -16.19
C ARG A 274 -13.13 2.95 -15.36
N ASP A 275 -12.31 3.97 -15.55
CA ASP A 275 -12.39 5.25 -14.85
C ASP A 275 -13.23 6.29 -15.60
N GLY A 276 -13.85 5.92 -16.73
CA GLY A 276 -14.63 6.83 -17.56
C GLY A 276 -13.78 7.77 -18.42
N SER A 277 -12.45 7.66 -18.39
CA SER A 277 -11.56 8.54 -19.17
C SER A 277 -11.52 8.24 -20.66
N GLY A 278 -12.12 7.13 -21.11
CA GLY A 278 -12.05 6.68 -22.52
C GLY A 278 -10.67 6.19 -22.97
N ARG A 279 -9.61 6.35 -22.16
CA ARG A 279 -8.24 5.91 -22.49
C ARG A 279 -8.21 4.43 -22.86
N ARG A 280 -7.44 4.10 -23.89
CA ARG A 280 -7.25 2.73 -24.38
C ARG A 280 -5.79 2.32 -24.36
N TYR A 281 -5.55 1.05 -24.12
CA TYR A 281 -4.23 0.45 -24.03
C TYR A 281 -4.22 -0.94 -24.65
N ASN A 282 -3.04 -1.44 -25.01
CA ASN A 282 -2.87 -2.83 -25.40
C ASN A 282 -2.86 -3.72 -24.14
N LYS A 283 -3.77 -4.70 -24.10
CA LYS A 283 -4.00 -5.56 -22.93
C LYS A 283 -2.86 -6.52 -22.66
N LYS A 284 -2.15 -7.01 -23.69
CA LYS A 284 -0.98 -7.90 -23.54
C LYS A 284 0.18 -7.14 -22.90
N ALA A 285 0.50 -5.95 -23.43
CA ALA A 285 1.52 -5.08 -22.86
C ALA A 285 1.18 -4.68 -21.41
N LEU A 286 -0.07 -4.27 -21.15
CA LEU A 286 -0.53 -3.97 -19.79
C LEU A 286 -0.40 -5.15 -18.84
N ARG A 287 -0.69 -6.38 -19.29
CA ARG A 287 -0.57 -7.57 -18.44
C ARG A 287 0.87 -7.80 -18.03
N SER A 288 1.81 -7.74 -18.97
CA SER A 288 3.24 -7.87 -18.69
C SER A 288 3.74 -6.80 -17.71
N THR A 289 3.38 -5.53 -17.94
CA THR A 289 3.71 -4.43 -17.01
C THR A 289 3.08 -4.64 -15.62
N SER A 290 1.82 -5.09 -15.57
CA SER A 290 1.10 -5.36 -14.32
C SER A 290 1.72 -6.50 -13.52
N GLU A 291 2.15 -7.56 -14.21
CA GLU A 291 2.84 -8.68 -13.60
C GLU A 291 4.15 -8.23 -12.97
N ASN A 292 5.02 -7.52 -13.71
CA ASN A 292 6.28 -6.97 -13.21
C ASN A 292 6.11 -6.04 -12.00
N LEU A 293 5.04 -5.23 -11.98
CA LEU A 293 4.73 -4.36 -10.82
C LEU A 293 4.07 -5.12 -9.65
N GLY A 294 3.68 -6.37 -9.85
CA GLY A 294 3.00 -7.22 -8.88
C GLY A 294 1.56 -6.79 -8.61
N HIS A 295 0.79 -6.45 -9.64
CA HIS A 295 -0.64 -6.13 -9.54
C HIS A 295 -1.48 -7.16 -10.31
N SER A 296 -2.59 -7.59 -9.70
CA SER A 296 -3.52 -8.54 -10.34
C SER A 296 -4.62 -7.87 -11.16
N ARG A 297 -4.80 -6.56 -11.02
CA ARG A 297 -5.84 -5.79 -11.71
C ARG A 297 -5.17 -4.76 -12.61
N LEU A 298 -5.39 -4.85 -13.92
CA LEU A 298 -4.84 -3.92 -14.91
C LEU A 298 -5.23 -2.46 -14.62
N ASP A 299 -6.47 -2.28 -14.16
CA ASP A 299 -7.01 -0.97 -13.74
C ASP A 299 -6.16 -0.28 -12.66
N VAL A 300 -5.47 -1.04 -11.80
CA VAL A 300 -4.56 -0.46 -10.80
C VAL A 300 -3.33 0.13 -11.48
N VAL A 301 -2.82 -0.52 -12.52
CA VAL A 301 -1.65 -0.02 -13.25
C VAL A 301 -2.01 1.28 -13.96
N VAL A 302 -3.12 1.27 -14.69
CA VAL A 302 -3.58 2.40 -15.51
C VAL A 302 -4.11 3.58 -14.68
N LYS A 303 -4.55 3.35 -13.44
CA LYS A 303 -4.95 4.46 -12.57
C LYS A 303 -3.78 5.11 -11.85
N ASN A 304 -2.73 4.35 -11.54
CA ASN A 304 -1.67 4.84 -10.66
C ASN A 304 -0.38 5.18 -11.42
N TYR A 305 -0.07 4.50 -12.52
CA TYR A 305 1.25 4.60 -13.16
C TYR A 305 1.23 5.00 -14.64
N LEU A 306 0.11 4.84 -15.35
CA LEU A 306 -0.06 5.25 -16.76
C LEU A 306 -1.14 6.33 -16.90
#